data_AF-A0A9L0R058-F1
#
_entry.id   AF-A0A9L0R058-F1
#
_cell.length_a   1.000
_cell.length_b   1.000
_cell.length_c   1.000
_cell.angle_alpha   90.00
_cell.angle_beta   90.00
_cell.angle_gamma   90.00
#
_symmetry.space_group_name_H-M   'P 1'
#
loop_
_entity.id
_entity.type
_entity.pdbx_description
1 polymer ?
#
loop_
_entity_poly.entity_id
_entity_poly.type
_entity_poly.pdbx_seq_one_letter_code
_entity_poly.pdbx_strand_id
1 'polypeptide(L)'
;MVVVGPHVSIITLNVNGLNSPIKRHRVAGWIKEQDPTICCLQETHLSPKDKHRLRVKGWRTILQANNEQKKAGVAILISDKVDFKAKQIKKDKEGQYIMIKGTLHQEDITLINIYAPNTGAPKFVKQLLIELKEDINNNTIIVGDLNTPLTPMDRTSRQKINKEIIELNEKLDQMDLIDIYRTLHPKTAEYTFFSSAHGTFSSIDHMLGKKASLYKFKKIEIITSIFSD
;
A
#
# COMPACT_ATOMS: atom_id res chain seq x y z
N MET A 1 11.11 22.20 -18.03
CA MET A 1 10.31 21.87 -16.83
C MET A 1 9.25 20.86 -17.25
N VAL A 2 9.26 19.65 -16.69
CA VAL A 2 8.13 18.73 -16.87
C VAL A 2 6.97 19.32 -16.06
N VAL A 3 5.89 19.69 -16.73
CA VAL A 3 4.68 20.16 -16.06
C VAL A 3 4.09 18.93 -15.36
N VAL A 4 4.29 18.83 -14.05
CA VAL A 4 3.56 17.85 -13.23
C VAL A 4 2.10 18.30 -13.26
N GLY A 5 1.21 17.44 -13.75
CA GLY A 5 -0.23 17.72 -13.72
C GLY A 5 -0.70 17.94 -12.28
N PRO A 6 -1.88 18.54 -12.05
CA PRO A 6 -2.39 18.82 -10.70
C PRO A 6 -2.70 17.55 -9.90
N HIS A 7 -2.61 16.37 -10.50
CA HIS A 7 -2.98 15.10 -9.91
C HIS A 7 -1.75 14.31 -9.47
N VAL A 8 -1.86 13.72 -8.29
CA VAL A 8 -0.86 12.82 -7.70
C VAL A 8 -1.26 11.38 -8.01
N SER A 9 -0.32 10.58 -8.51
CA SER A 9 -0.51 9.14 -8.69
C SER A 9 0.19 8.37 -7.57
N ILE A 10 -0.55 7.47 -6.91
CA ILE A 10 -0.03 6.58 -5.87
C ILE A 10 -0.22 5.15 -6.34
N ILE A 11 0.88 4.39 -6.39
CA ILE A 11 0.87 2.96 -6.69
C ILE A 11 1.24 2.20 -5.43
N THR A 12 0.56 1.07 -5.20
CA THR A 12 0.95 0.08 -4.21
C THR A 12 1.22 -1.26 -4.88
N LEU A 13 2.25 -1.97 -4.42
CA LEU A 13 2.67 -3.24 -4.99
C LEU A 13 3.42 -4.09 -3.96
N ASN A 14 2.88 -5.28 -3.66
CA ASN A 14 3.67 -6.33 -3.03
C ASN A 14 4.69 -6.82 -4.06
N VAL A 15 5.99 -6.74 -3.75
CA VAL A 15 7.05 -7.14 -4.69
C VAL A 15 7.61 -8.51 -4.41
N ASN A 16 7.21 -9.19 -3.33
CA ASN A 16 7.66 -10.54 -2.99
C ASN A 16 9.19 -10.73 -3.11
N GLY A 17 9.94 -9.85 -2.45
CA GLY A 17 11.38 -9.91 -2.30
C GLY A 17 12.19 -9.11 -3.33
N LEU A 18 13.15 -8.32 -2.84
CA LEU A 18 14.09 -7.52 -3.65
C LEU A 18 15.55 -7.91 -3.44
N ASN A 19 15.83 -9.11 -2.89
CA ASN A 19 17.20 -9.58 -2.68
C ASN A 19 17.95 -9.86 -4.01
N SER A 20 17.23 -10.28 -5.06
CA SER A 20 17.81 -10.53 -6.39
C SER A 20 18.08 -9.22 -7.16
N PRO A 21 19.31 -8.99 -7.68
CA PRO A 21 19.60 -7.84 -8.53
C PRO A 21 18.73 -7.77 -9.80
N ILE A 22 18.43 -8.92 -10.41
CA ILE A 22 17.60 -9.01 -11.62
C ILE A 22 16.18 -8.53 -11.31
N LYS A 23 15.61 -8.99 -10.18
CA LYS A 23 14.27 -8.56 -9.75
C LYS A 23 14.24 -7.07 -9.43
N ARG A 24 15.26 -6.53 -8.74
CA ARG A 24 15.39 -5.08 -8.52
C ARG A 24 15.43 -4.29 -9.82
N HIS A 25 16.17 -4.77 -10.82
CA HIS A 25 16.24 -4.10 -12.12
C HIS A 25 14.86 -4.08 -12.83
N ARG A 26 14.13 -5.20 -12.83
CA ARG A 26 12.78 -5.30 -13.39
C ARG A 26 11.78 -4.38 -12.70
N VAL A 27 11.73 -4.42 -11.36
CA VAL A 27 10.87 -3.54 -10.56
C VAL A 27 11.21 -2.06 -10.80
N ALA A 28 12.50 -1.71 -10.86
CA ALA A 28 12.93 -0.35 -11.16
C ALA A 28 12.59 0.08 -12.60
N GLY A 29 12.59 -0.83 -13.56
CA GLY A 29 12.10 -0.59 -14.93
C GLY A 29 10.61 -0.29 -14.94
N TRP A 30 9.82 -1.17 -14.31
CA TRP A 30 8.38 -1.02 -14.22
C TRP A 30 7.94 0.27 -13.51
N ILE A 31 8.58 0.65 -12.39
CA ILE A 31 8.30 1.93 -11.72
C ILE A 31 8.53 3.12 -12.66
N LYS A 32 9.56 3.07 -13.52
CA LYS A 32 9.80 4.15 -14.50
C LYS A 32 8.77 4.18 -15.60
N GLU A 33 8.28 3.01 -16.04
CA GLU A 33 7.23 2.91 -17.06
C GLU A 33 5.89 3.44 -16.53
N GLN A 34 5.55 3.11 -15.28
CA GLN A 34 4.33 3.61 -14.65
C GLN A 34 4.42 5.08 -14.20
N ASP A 35 5.64 5.57 -13.96
CA ASP A 35 5.95 6.95 -13.58
C ASP A 35 5.10 7.51 -12.41
N PRO A 36 4.92 6.78 -11.28
CA PRO A 36 4.07 7.23 -10.19
C PRO A 36 4.68 8.40 -9.42
N THR A 37 3.85 9.30 -8.89
CA THR A 37 4.30 10.33 -7.95
C THR A 37 4.83 9.69 -6.67
N ILE A 38 4.10 8.72 -6.12
CA ILE A 38 4.49 7.94 -4.94
C ILE A 38 4.29 6.45 -5.23
N CYS A 39 5.29 5.63 -4.90
CA CYS A 39 5.23 4.18 -5.03
C CYS A 39 5.46 3.52 -3.67
N CYS A 40 4.49 2.73 -3.22
CA CYS A 40 4.52 1.94 -2.00
C CYS A 40 4.83 0.49 -2.34
N LEU A 41 5.91 -0.04 -1.77
CA LEU A 41 6.30 -1.44 -1.95
C LEU A 41 6.13 -2.20 -0.63
N GLN A 42 5.59 -3.42 -0.69
CA GLN A 42 5.52 -4.37 0.42
C GLN A 42 6.42 -5.57 0.15
N GLU A 43 6.78 -6.34 1.17
CA GLU A 43 7.66 -7.51 1.05
C GLU A 43 9.00 -7.24 0.35
N THR A 44 9.65 -6.13 0.65
CA THR A 44 10.98 -5.86 0.08
C THR A 44 12.02 -6.93 0.48
N HIS A 45 11.83 -7.56 1.65
CA HIS A 45 12.73 -8.56 2.26
C HIS A 45 14.19 -8.06 2.39
N LEU A 46 14.39 -6.75 2.37
CA LEU A 46 15.71 -6.14 2.57
C LEU A 46 15.95 -5.97 4.06
N SER A 47 17.13 -6.40 4.51
CA SER A 47 17.59 -6.10 5.87
C SER A 47 17.94 -4.61 6.00
N PRO A 48 18.03 -4.05 7.22
CA PRO A 48 18.53 -2.69 7.41
C PRO A 48 19.91 -2.45 6.79
N LYS A 49 20.77 -3.47 6.73
CA LYS A 49 22.11 -3.43 6.10
C LYS A 49 22.02 -3.33 4.57
N ASP A 50 20.97 -3.94 3.99
CA ASP A 50 20.76 -4.03 2.55
C ASP A 50 19.85 -2.93 1.98
N LYS A 51 19.33 -2.02 2.83
CA LYS A 51 18.41 -0.94 2.41
C LYS A 51 18.93 -0.10 1.22
N HIS A 52 20.24 0.07 1.12
CA HIS A 52 20.91 0.86 0.08
C HIS A 52 20.83 0.23 -1.33
N ARG A 53 20.41 -1.04 -1.42
CA ARG A 53 20.30 -1.80 -2.68
C ARG A 53 19.05 -1.45 -3.48
N LEU A 54 17.99 -0.98 -2.82
CA LEU A 54 16.81 -0.47 -3.50
C LEU A 54 17.12 0.93 -4.04
N ARG A 55 17.28 1.05 -5.36
CA ARG A 55 17.55 2.31 -6.05
C ARG A 55 16.77 2.35 -7.35
N VAL A 56 16.05 3.45 -7.56
CA VAL A 56 15.30 3.69 -8.80
C VAL A 56 15.67 5.10 -9.29
N LYS A 57 16.22 5.20 -10.51
CA LYS A 57 16.54 6.49 -11.13
C LYS A 57 15.23 7.28 -11.31
N GLY A 58 15.17 8.50 -10.77
CA GLY A 58 13.97 9.34 -10.75
C GLY A 58 13.17 9.29 -9.44
N TRP A 59 13.54 8.42 -8.50
CA TRP A 59 12.97 8.35 -7.14
C TRP A 59 14.11 8.21 -6.13
N ARG A 60 14.82 9.31 -5.86
CA ARG A 60 15.94 9.32 -4.91
C ARG A 60 15.48 9.24 -3.47
N THR A 61 14.30 9.79 -3.18
CA THR A 61 13.70 9.75 -1.85
C THR A 61 13.05 8.40 -1.62
N ILE A 62 13.73 7.54 -0.87
CA ILE A 62 13.27 6.19 -0.53
C ILE A 62 13.27 6.03 0.98
N LEU A 63 12.07 5.83 1.54
CA LEU A 63 11.85 5.65 2.97
C LEU A 63 11.49 4.19 3.23
N GLN A 64 12.23 3.51 4.09
CA GLN A 64 12.05 2.08 4.35
C GLN A 64 11.88 1.80 5.84
N ALA A 65 11.04 0.81 6.15
CA ALA A 65 10.99 0.08 7.41
C ALA A 65 11.34 -1.39 7.09
N ASN A 66 12.34 -1.95 7.76
CA ASN A 66 12.98 -3.20 7.36
C ASN A 66 13.04 -4.16 8.56
N ASN A 67 12.72 -5.43 8.33
CA ASN A 67 12.89 -6.48 9.33
C ASN A 67 14.34 -6.98 9.35
N GLU A 68 14.89 -7.25 10.54
CA GLU A 68 16.25 -7.81 10.68
C GLU A 68 16.41 -9.18 9.98
N GLN A 69 15.36 -10.00 10.00
CA GLN A 69 15.36 -11.37 9.47
C GLN A 69 15.00 -11.46 7.98
N LYS A 70 14.86 -10.33 7.26
CA LYS A 70 14.48 -10.30 5.84
C LYS A 70 13.13 -10.93 5.52
N LYS A 71 12.21 -11.03 6.49
CA LYS A 71 10.88 -11.63 6.32
C LYS A 71 9.80 -10.66 5.86
N ALA A 72 9.98 -9.38 6.17
CA ALA A 72 9.06 -8.31 5.82
C ALA A 72 9.86 -7.12 5.26
N GLY A 73 9.21 -5.99 5.11
CA GLY A 73 9.84 -4.73 4.82
C GLY A 73 9.02 -3.94 3.82
N VAL A 74 8.72 -2.70 4.18
CA VAL A 74 7.92 -1.78 3.36
C VAL A 74 8.78 -0.59 2.94
N ALA A 75 8.51 -0.07 1.74
CA ALA A 75 9.19 1.11 1.21
C ALA A 75 8.18 2.11 0.64
N ILE A 76 8.48 3.39 0.78
CA ILE A 76 7.81 4.49 0.05
C ILE A 76 8.87 5.20 -0.77
N LEU A 77 8.66 5.25 -2.07
CA LEU A 77 9.49 5.96 -3.04
C LEU A 77 8.72 7.20 -3.51
N ILE A 78 9.38 8.36 -3.50
CA ILE A 78 8.78 9.63 -3.94
C ILE A 78 9.56 10.14 -5.16
N SER A 79 8.83 10.52 -6.21
CA SER A 79 9.39 10.98 -7.47
C SER A 79 10.21 12.26 -7.29
N ASP A 80 11.36 12.35 -7.95
CA ASP A 80 12.20 13.55 -8.02
C ASP A 80 11.46 14.73 -8.71
N LYS A 81 10.31 14.47 -9.37
CA LYS A 81 9.49 15.47 -10.05
C LYS A 81 8.67 16.34 -9.10
N VAL A 82 8.49 15.91 -7.85
CA VAL A 82 7.66 16.62 -6.87
C VAL A 82 8.46 17.04 -5.64
N ASP A 83 8.11 18.20 -5.08
CA ASP A 83 8.67 18.70 -3.82
C ASP A 83 7.79 18.23 -2.64
N PHE A 84 8.02 17.00 -2.20
CA PHE A 84 7.39 16.48 -0.99
C PHE A 84 8.15 16.95 0.26
N LYS A 85 7.48 17.74 1.11
CA LYS A 85 8.08 18.24 2.36
C LYS A 85 7.67 17.35 3.52
N ALA A 86 8.54 16.41 3.88
CA ALA A 86 8.31 15.52 5.01
C ALA A 86 8.25 16.30 6.33
N LYS A 87 7.17 16.09 7.10
CA LYS A 87 6.97 16.62 8.45
C LYS A 87 7.21 15.56 9.52
N GLN A 88 6.76 14.33 9.26
CA GLN A 88 6.88 13.22 10.20
C GLN A 88 7.06 11.90 9.45
N ILE A 89 7.89 11.01 9.99
CA ILE A 89 8.08 9.66 9.48
C ILE A 89 8.04 8.72 10.69
N LYS A 90 7.08 7.78 10.70
CA LYS A 90 7.03 6.68 11.69
C LYS A 90 7.31 5.37 10.97
N LYS A 91 8.23 4.58 11.52
CA LYS A 91 8.68 3.32 10.93
C LYS A 91 8.48 2.22 11.94
N ASP A 92 7.83 1.15 11.52
CA ASP A 92 7.75 -0.06 12.30
C ASP A 92 9.13 -0.75 12.38
N LYS A 93 9.40 -1.37 13.53
CA LYS A 93 10.63 -2.15 13.73
C LYS A 93 10.57 -3.49 13.03
N GLU A 94 9.38 -4.08 12.91
CA GLU A 94 9.20 -5.37 12.25
C GLU A 94 9.08 -5.24 10.73
N GLY A 95 9.08 -4.01 10.19
CA GLY A 95 8.98 -3.76 8.75
C GLY A 95 7.59 -4.02 8.18
N GLN A 96 6.55 -4.01 9.02
CA GLN A 96 5.16 -4.23 8.62
C GLN A 96 4.45 -2.94 8.21
N TYR A 97 4.89 -1.78 8.69
CA TYR A 97 4.35 -0.51 8.18
C TYR A 97 5.37 0.63 8.19
N ILE A 98 5.10 1.62 7.33
CA ILE A 98 5.75 2.93 7.37
C ILE A 98 4.68 3.99 7.11
N MET A 99 4.69 5.02 7.94
CA MET A 99 3.83 6.18 7.80
C MET A 99 4.67 7.42 7.55
N ILE A 100 4.22 8.24 6.60
CA ILE A 100 4.78 9.55 6.34
C ILE A 100 3.67 10.59 6.41
N LYS A 101 3.99 11.73 7.02
CA LYS A 101 3.20 12.96 6.93
C LYS A 101 4.06 14.03 6.30
N GLY A 102 3.46 14.82 5.43
CA GLY A 102 4.16 15.91 4.79
C GLY A 102 3.21 16.77 3.97
N THR A 103 3.77 17.69 3.20
CA THR A 103 3.00 18.45 2.22
C THR A 103 3.41 18.08 0.80
N LEU A 104 2.42 18.03 -0.08
CA LEU A 104 2.57 17.86 -1.52
C LEU A 104 1.62 18.84 -2.19
N HIS A 105 2.14 19.68 -3.09
CA HIS A 105 1.35 20.76 -3.72
C HIS A 105 0.62 21.67 -2.70
N GLN A 106 1.29 22.00 -1.59
CA GLN A 106 0.74 22.80 -0.48
C GLN A 106 -0.42 22.15 0.29
N GLU A 107 -0.84 20.93 -0.04
CA GLU A 107 -1.80 20.15 0.76
C GLU A 107 -1.07 19.20 1.70
N ASP A 108 -1.58 19.10 2.93
CA ASP A 108 -1.13 18.07 3.88
C ASP A 108 -1.59 16.69 3.41
N ILE A 109 -0.69 15.71 3.41
CA ILE A 109 -0.98 14.31 3.10
C ILE A 109 -0.38 13.41 4.17
N THR A 110 -1.15 12.41 4.60
CA THR A 110 -0.68 11.29 5.41
C THR A 110 -0.76 10.03 4.56
N LEU A 111 0.36 9.33 4.38
CA LEU A 111 0.41 8.07 3.67
C LEU A 111 0.92 6.97 4.59
N ILE A 112 0.16 5.89 4.69
CA ILE A 112 0.51 4.70 5.48
C ILE A 112 0.64 3.53 4.52
N ASN A 113 1.83 2.97 4.41
CA ASN A 113 2.10 1.74 3.65
C ASN A 113 2.14 0.56 4.63
N ILE A 114 1.26 -0.43 4.46
CA ILE A 114 1.09 -1.59 5.33
C ILE A 114 1.41 -2.88 4.57
N TYR A 115 2.07 -3.80 5.26
CA TYR A 115 2.15 -5.21 4.96
C TYR A 115 1.67 -6.00 6.18
N ALA A 116 0.46 -6.55 6.11
CA ALA A 116 -0.09 -7.36 7.19
C ALA A 116 0.48 -8.79 7.13
N PRO A 117 0.72 -9.45 8.28
CA PRO A 117 1.17 -10.84 8.29
C PRO A 117 0.08 -11.79 7.76
N ASN A 118 0.46 -12.87 7.09
CA ASN A 118 -0.49 -13.88 6.57
C ASN A 118 -1.44 -14.45 7.64
N THR A 119 -0.95 -14.61 8.87
CA THR A 119 -1.74 -15.14 9.99
C THR A 119 -2.23 -13.99 10.87
N GLY A 120 -3.55 -13.95 11.14
CA GLY A 120 -4.15 -12.94 11.99
C GLY A 120 -4.17 -11.53 11.38
N ALA A 121 -4.08 -11.44 10.05
CA ALA A 121 -4.05 -10.18 9.30
C ALA A 121 -5.18 -9.21 9.67
N PRO A 122 -6.47 -9.62 9.77
CA PRO A 122 -7.54 -8.69 10.12
C PRO A 122 -7.36 -8.08 11.51
N LYS A 123 -6.93 -8.90 12.49
CA LYS A 123 -6.66 -8.47 13.87
C LYS A 123 -5.47 -7.50 13.91
N PHE A 124 -4.41 -7.78 13.16
CA PHE A 124 -3.25 -6.91 13.05
C PHE A 124 -3.64 -5.54 12.49
N VAL A 125 -4.33 -5.50 11.34
CA VAL A 125 -4.76 -4.23 10.72
C VAL A 125 -5.66 -3.44 11.66
N LYS A 126 -6.64 -4.10 12.30
CA LYS A 126 -7.53 -3.47 13.30
C LYS A 126 -6.73 -2.82 14.43
N GLN A 127 -5.74 -3.52 14.98
CA GLN A 127 -4.92 -3.02 16.08
C GLN A 127 -4.03 -1.85 15.63
N LEU A 128 -3.44 -1.93 14.43
CA LEU A 128 -2.63 -0.86 13.86
C LEU A 128 -3.46 0.42 13.64
N LEU A 129 -4.71 0.28 13.16
CA LEU A 129 -5.62 1.42 13.02
C LEU A 129 -5.97 2.07 14.36
N ILE A 130 -6.06 1.28 15.44
CA ILE A 130 -6.27 1.81 16.80
C ILE A 130 -5.03 2.59 17.25
N GLU A 131 -3.83 2.05 17.05
CA GLU A 131 -2.56 2.69 17.42
C GLU A 131 -2.36 4.02 16.67
N LEU A 132 -2.66 4.04 15.38
CA LEU A 132 -2.46 5.20 14.50
C LEU A 132 -3.67 6.15 14.46
N LYS A 133 -4.69 5.95 15.32
CA LYS A 133 -5.94 6.72 15.27
C LYS A 133 -5.72 8.23 15.31
N GLU A 134 -4.82 8.71 16.17
CA GLU A 134 -4.52 10.15 16.31
C GLU A 134 -3.69 10.71 15.14
N ASP A 135 -3.11 9.84 14.31
CA ASP A 135 -2.38 10.23 13.11
C ASP A 135 -3.25 10.27 11.85
N ILE A 136 -4.40 9.58 11.88
CA ILE A 136 -5.34 9.47 10.77
C ILE A 136 -6.25 10.69 10.74
N ASN A 137 -6.24 11.39 9.61
CA ASN A 137 -7.03 12.58 9.33
C ASN A 137 -7.69 12.49 7.93
N ASN A 138 -8.44 13.52 7.53
CA ASN A 138 -9.16 13.55 6.25
C ASN A 138 -8.26 13.34 5.02
N ASN A 139 -6.99 13.73 5.05
CA ASN A 139 -6.04 13.55 3.94
C ASN A 139 -5.19 12.28 4.11
N THR A 140 -5.66 11.30 4.89
CA THR A 140 -4.98 10.02 5.06
C THR A 140 -5.35 9.04 3.97
N ILE A 141 -4.32 8.44 3.38
CA ILE A 141 -4.40 7.34 2.44
C ILE A 141 -3.62 6.17 3.04
N ILE A 142 -4.28 5.02 3.17
CA ILE A 142 -3.67 3.78 3.63
C ILE A 142 -3.61 2.84 2.43
N VAL A 143 -2.43 2.30 2.16
CA VAL A 143 -2.22 1.38 1.04
C VAL A 143 -1.43 0.17 1.47
N GLY A 144 -1.61 -0.92 0.74
CA GLY A 144 -0.73 -2.07 0.82
C GLY A 144 -1.49 -3.37 0.87
N ASP A 145 -0.72 -4.42 1.13
CA ASP A 145 -1.21 -5.77 1.24
C ASP A 145 -1.71 -6.01 2.67
N LEU A 146 -3.04 -6.09 2.80
CA LEU A 146 -3.71 -6.36 4.07
C LEU A 146 -3.87 -7.85 4.34
N ASN A 147 -3.46 -8.72 3.40
CA ASN A 147 -3.66 -10.17 3.46
C ASN A 147 -5.10 -10.59 3.81
N THR A 148 -6.07 -9.71 3.55
CA THR A 148 -7.44 -9.82 4.02
C THR A 148 -8.40 -9.22 3.00
N PRO A 149 -9.33 -10.01 2.42
CA PRO A 149 -10.44 -9.45 1.68
C PRO A 149 -11.45 -8.81 2.64
N LEU A 150 -11.93 -7.62 2.29
CA LEU A 150 -12.84 -6.84 3.14
C LEU A 150 -14.31 -7.19 2.88
N THR A 151 -14.64 -7.66 1.68
CA THR A 151 -16.00 -8.00 1.26
C THR A 151 -16.06 -9.40 0.62
N PRO A 152 -17.23 -10.04 0.56
CA PRO A 152 -17.38 -11.30 -0.20
C PRO A 152 -17.02 -11.16 -1.68
N MET A 153 -17.14 -9.96 -2.27
CA MET A 153 -16.80 -9.72 -3.68
C MET A 153 -15.29 -9.81 -3.94
N ASP A 154 -14.47 -9.62 -2.90
CA ASP A 154 -13.01 -9.69 -2.97
C ASP A 154 -12.49 -11.13 -3.01
N ARG A 155 -13.37 -12.13 -3.14
CA ARG A 155 -13.02 -13.54 -3.35
C ARG A 155 -13.84 -14.12 -4.49
N THR A 156 -13.21 -14.89 -5.37
CA THR A 156 -13.94 -15.64 -6.42
C THR A 156 -15.01 -16.56 -5.82
N SER A 157 -14.72 -17.17 -4.66
CA SER A 157 -15.63 -18.10 -3.98
C SER A 157 -16.87 -17.41 -3.37
N ARG A 158 -16.85 -16.08 -3.23
CA ARG A 158 -17.89 -15.29 -2.54
C ARG A 158 -18.25 -15.80 -1.14
N GLN A 159 -17.31 -16.50 -0.51
CA GLN A 159 -17.49 -17.01 0.84
C GLN A 159 -17.76 -15.86 1.80
N LYS A 160 -18.60 -16.13 2.80
CA LYS A 160 -18.89 -15.20 3.88
C LYS A 160 -17.59 -14.81 4.60
N ILE A 161 -17.43 -13.53 4.87
CA ILE A 161 -16.32 -13.01 5.68
C ILE A 161 -16.44 -13.53 7.13
N ASN A 162 -15.31 -13.82 7.76
CA ASN A 162 -15.27 -14.34 9.13
C ASN A 162 -15.50 -13.21 10.16
N LYS A 163 -15.61 -13.58 11.44
CA LYS A 163 -15.86 -12.63 12.54
C LYS A 163 -14.76 -11.57 12.67
N GLU A 164 -13.49 -11.92 12.49
CA GLU A 164 -12.38 -10.97 12.61
C GLU A 164 -12.42 -9.89 11.51
N ILE A 165 -12.82 -10.27 10.30
CA ILE A 165 -13.01 -9.32 9.19
C ILE A 165 -14.22 -8.41 9.46
N ILE A 166 -15.30 -8.94 10.03
CA ILE A 166 -16.46 -8.12 10.44
C ILE A 166 -16.02 -7.07 11.46
N GLU A 167 -15.27 -7.46 12.49
CA GLU A 167 -14.75 -6.51 13.50
C GLU A 167 -13.77 -5.48 12.90
N LEU A 168 -12.99 -5.86 11.89
CA LEU A 168 -12.14 -4.92 11.15
C LEU A 168 -13.01 -3.92 10.36
N ASN A 169 -14.01 -4.39 9.63
CA ASN A 169 -14.91 -3.53 8.85
C ASN A 169 -15.69 -2.56 9.74
N GLU A 170 -16.20 -3.03 10.88
CA GLU A 170 -16.83 -2.16 11.89
C GLU A 170 -15.85 -1.07 12.37
N LYS A 171 -14.57 -1.41 12.52
CA LYS A 171 -13.55 -0.43 12.90
C LYS A 171 -13.25 0.57 11.78
N LEU A 172 -13.20 0.13 10.53
CA LEU A 172 -13.06 1.00 9.37
C LEU A 172 -14.22 2.00 9.29
N ASP A 173 -15.46 1.50 9.45
CA ASP A 173 -16.68 2.31 9.46
C ASP A 173 -16.66 3.36 10.60
N GLN A 174 -16.29 2.95 11.82
CA GLN A 174 -16.14 3.88 12.96
C GLN A 174 -15.10 4.99 12.72
N MET A 175 -14.14 4.75 11.83
CA MET A 175 -13.10 5.70 11.47
C MET A 175 -13.39 6.43 10.15
N ASP A 176 -14.61 6.28 9.60
CA ASP A 176 -15.00 6.70 8.25
C ASP A 176 -13.96 6.37 7.16
N LEU A 177 -13.27 5.24 7.29
CA LEU A 177 -12.36 4.74 6.28
C LEU A 177 -13.15 3.83 5.34
N ILE A 178 -12.97 4.06 4.04
CA ILE A 178 -13.62 3.26 2.99
C ILE A 178 -12.55 2.64 2.09
N ASP A 179 -12.84 1.47 1.56
CA ASP A 179 -12.09 0.92 0.43
C ASP A 179 -12.46 1.72 -0.84
N ILE A 180 -11.49 2.47 -1.35
CA ILE A 180 -11.69 3.38 -2.49
C ILE A 180 -11.96 2.58 -3.77
N TYR A 181 -11.26 1.46 -3.98
CA TYR A 181 -11.46 0.64 -5.16
C TYR A 181 -12.87 0.05 -5.16
N ARG A 182 -13.29 -0.56 -4.05
CA ARG A 182 -14.61 -1.18 -3.96
C ARG A 182 -15.74 -0.15 -3.99
N THR A 183 -15.51 1.06 -3.47
CA THR A 183 -16.49 2.16 -3.54
C THR A 183 -16.72 2.63 -4.98
N LEU A 184 -15.67 2.74 -5.79
CA LEU A 184 -15.76 3.17 -7.19
C LEU A 184 -16.19 2.03 -8.12
N HIS A 185 -15.89 0.78 -7.76
CA HIS A 185 -16.13 -0.43 -8.56
C HIS A 185 -16.92 -1.51 -7.78
N PRO A 186 -18.15 -1.21 -7.32
CA PRO A 186 -18.88 -2.05 -6.37
C PRO A 186 -19.25 -3.44 -6.90
N LYS A 187 -19.34 -3.61 -8.22
CA LYS A 187 -19.75 -4.86 -8.88
C LYS A 187 -18.63 -5.53 -9.66
N THR A 188 -17.45 -4.91 -9.74
CA THR A 188 -16.33 -5.41 -10.55
C THR A 188 -15.66 -6.58 -9.85
N ALA A 189 -15.42 -7.65 -10.61
CA ALA A 189 -14.72 -8.85 -10.16
C ALA A 189 -13.29 -8.86 -10.71
N GLU A 190 -12.46 -7.97 -10.19
CA GLU A 190 -11.01 -7.95 -10.43
C GLU A 190 -10.29 -8.25 -9.11
N TYR A 191 -9.13 -8.88 -9.21
CA TYR A 191 -8.40 -9.46 -8.09
C TYR A 191 -6.92 -9.10 -8.17
N THR A 192 -6.25 -9.07 -7.03
CA THR A 192 -4.85 -8.67 -6.94
C THR A 192 -3.92 -9.85 -6.66
N PHE A 193 -4.46 -11.00 -6.23
CA PHE A 193 -3.68 -12.18 -5.86
C PHE A 193 -4.34 -13.48 -6.35
N PHE A 194 -3.51 -14.43 -6.80
CA PHE A 194 -3.91 -15.79 -7.14
C PHE A 194 -3.31 -16.83 -6.19
N SER A 195 -4.17 -17.56 -5.46
CA SER A 195 -3.75 -18.68 -4.62
C SER A 195 -3.65 -19.96 -5.45
N SER A 196 -2.43 -20.36 -5.82
CA SER A 196 -2.19 -21.61 -6.55
C SER A 196 -2.62 -22.85 -5.78
N ALA A 197 -2.50 -22.84 -4.45
CA ALA A 197 -2.87 -23.97 -3.59
C ALA A 197 -4.39 -24.25 -3.57
N HIS A 198 -5.19 -23.21 -3.80
CA HIS A 198 -6.66 -23.31 -3.75
C HIS A 198 -7.32 -23.08 -5.12
N GLY A 199 -6.55 -22.65 -6.13
CA GLY A 199 -7.08 -22.30 -7.45
C GLY A 199 -8.06 -21.13 -7.41
N THR A 200 -7.88 -20.18 -6.48
CA THR A 200 -8.82 -19.07 -6.24
C THR A 200 -8.13 -17.72 -6.35
N PHE A 201 -8.89 -16.71 -6.77
CA PHE A 201 -8.44 -15.33 -6.78
C PHE A 201 -9.05 -14.55 -5.61
N SER A 202 -8.27 -13.59 -5.11
CA SER A 202 -8.71 -12.66 -4.08
C SER A 202 -8.12 -11.26 -4.26
N SER A 203 -8.83 -10.26 -3.78
CA SER A 203 -8.31 -8.90 -3.61
C SER A 203 -7.88 -8.76 -2.15
N ILE A 204 -6.57 -8.62 -1.95
CA ILE A 204 -5.95 -8.47 -0.62
C ILE A 204 -5.10 -7.20 -0.52
N ASP A 205 -4.80 -6.56 -1.65
CA ASP A 205 -4.19 -5.25 -1.73
C ASP A 205 -5.30 -4.19 -1.77
N HIS A 206 -5.27 -3.28 -0.80
CA HIS A 206 -6.33 -2.28 -0.65
C HIS A 206 -5.76 -0.87 -0.63
N MET A 207 -6.56 0.07 -1.12
CA MET A 207 -6.36 1.51 -0.91
C MET A 207 -7.55 2.02 -0.10
N LEU A 208 -7.30 2.35 1.17
CA LEU A 208 -8.28 2.93 2.07
C LEU A 208 -8.08 4.44 2.15
N GLY A 209 -9.18 5.17 2.28
CA GLY A 209 -9.15 6.60 2.51
C GLY A 209 -10.35 7.08 3.29
N LYS A 210 -10.29 8.31 3.79
CA LYS A 210 -11.44 8.90 4.49
C LYS A 210 -12.59 9.13 3.52
N LYS A 211 -13.79 8.73 3.92
CA LYS A 211 -15.05 8.94 3.17
C LYS A 211 -15.24 10.39 2.72
N ALA A 212 -14.89 11.35 3.59
CA ALA A 212 -14.97 12.78 3.29
C ALA A 212 -14.07 13.20 2.12
N SER A 213 -12.99 12.46 1.83
CA SER A 213 -12.04 12.77 0.76
C SER A 213 -12.27 11.97 -0.52
N LEU A 214 -13.38 11.22 -0.61
CA LEU A 214 -13.70 10.41 -1.79
C LEU A 214 -13.68 11.24 -3.08
N TYR A 215 -14.17 12.49 -3.03
CA TYR A 215 -14.20 13.40 -4.18
C TYR A 215 -12.81 13.75 -4.75
N LYS A 216 -11.72 13.52 -4.00
CA LYS A 216 -10.35 13.74 -4.47
C LYS A 216 -9.84 12.60 -5.36
N PHE A 217 -10.43 11.41 -5.29
CA PHE A 217 -10.00 10.24 -6.05
C PHE A 217 -10.62 10.24 -7.44
N LYS A 218 -9.80 10.56 -8.46
CA LYS A 218 -10.24 10.65 -9.86
C LYS A 218 -10.39 9.30 -10.53
N LYS A 219 -9.44 8.39 -10.29
CA LYS A 219 -9.35 7.08 -10.93
C LYS A 219 -8.59 6.13 -10.01
N ILE A 220 -9.01 4.87 -10.00
CA ILE A 220 -8.28 3.75 -9.40
C ILE A 220 -8.45 2.54 -10.32
N GLU A 221 -7.37 1.79 -10.53
CA GLU A 221 -7.33 0.62 -11.40
C GLU A 221 -6.31 -0.39 -10.88
N ILE A 222 -6.51 -1.67 -11.24
CA ILE A 222 -5.56 -2.75 -10.95
C ILE A 222 -4.64 -2.91 -12.15
N ILE A 223 -3.33 -2.99 -11.89
CA ILE A 223 -2.30 -3.17 -12.91
C ILE A 223 -1.65 -4.52 -12.69
N THR A 224 -1.71 -5.40 -13.68
CA THR A 224 -1.06 -6.70 -13.62
C THR A 224 0.46 -6.56 -13.81
N SER A 225 1.22 -7.40 -13.12
CA SER A 225 2.68 -7.44 -13.26
C SER A 225 3.16 -8.89 -13.35
N ILE A 226 4.29 -9.13 -14.03
CA ILE A 226 4.83 -10.48 -14.27
C ILE A 226 5.95 -10.88 -13.30
N PHE A 227 6.30 -10.00 -12.35
CA PHE A 227 7.45 -10.18 -11.47
C PHE A 227 7.07 -10.25 -9.98
N SER A 228 5.78 -10.17 -9.68
CA SER A 228 5.19 -10.61 -8.42
C SER A 228 4.05 -11.59 -8.71
N ASP A 229 3.68 -12.34 -7.69
CA ASP A 229 2.55 -13.28 -7.61
C ASP A 229 1.18 -12.62 -7.62
#